data_AF-A0A8J9UQL0-F1
#
_entry.id   AF-A0A8J9UQL0-F1
#
_cell.length_a   1.000
_cell.length_b   1.000
_cell.length_c   1.000
_cell.angle_alpha   90.00
_cell.angle_beta   90.00
_cell.angle_gamma   90.00
#
_symmetry.space_group_name_H-M   'P 1'
#
loop_
_entity.id
_entity.type
_entity.pdbx_description
1 polymer ?
#
loop_
_entity_poly.entity_id
_entity_poly.type
_entity_poly.pdbx_seq_one_letter_code
_entity_poly.pdbx_strand_id
1 'polypeptide(L)'
;MYDENSLSNRCGSPISDVYLRHLTRFCSVHRPPPTHRHSAMFEAAAMSKRSYSDQSIKGYVTERTCWWNEICKEEFQRLFRCKCPSWSYCRSPGKYYNAVCSMTETGYIWDQPNSQWRGQ
;
A
#
# COMPACT_ATOMS: atom_id res chain seq x y z
N MET A 1 -8.93 37.69 11.77
CA MET A 1 -7.85 37.04 10.99
C MET A 1 -7.66 35.64 11.54
N TYR A 2 -8.20 34.62 10.87
CA TYR A 2 -7.64 33.27 10.75
C TYR A 2 -8.31 32.66 9.50
N ASP A 3 -7.46 32.19 8.59
CA ASP A 3 -7.77 31.70 7.25
C ASP A 3 -8.32 30.26 7.31
N GLU A 4 -9.55 30.04 6.84
CA GLU A 4 -10.15 28.69 6.66
C GLU A 4 -10.18 28.32 5.18
N ASN A 5 -9.01 28.06 4.58
CA ASN A 5 -8.99 27.57 3.20
C ASN A 5 -8.15 26.31 3.02
N SER A 6 -8.84 25.30 2.47
CA SER A 6 -8.30 24.05 1.90
C SER A 6 -8.06 22.88 2.85
N LEU A 7 -9.14 22.36 3.43
CA LEU A 7 -9.24 20.93 3.72
C LEU A 7 -10.17 20.29 2.68
N SER A 8 -9.51 19.76 1.66
CA SER A 8 -10.09 18.97 0.59
C SER A 8 -10.98 17.86 1.15
N ASN A 9 -12.28 18.03 0.94
CA ASN A 9 -13.30 17.00 0.96
C ASN A 9 -12.85 15.74 0.21
N ARG A 10 -12.69 14.63 0.93
CA ARG A 10 -13.09 13.27 0.50
C ARG A 10 -12.73 12.26 1.58
N CYS A 11 -13.70 11.96 2.43
CA CYS A 11 -14.05 10.61 2.89
C CYS A 11 -15.29 10.77 3.77
N GLY A 12 -16.47 10.66 3.13
CA GLY A 12 -17.73 10.60 3.85
C GLY A 12 -17.82 9.30 4.64
N SER A 13 -18.07 9.40 5.93
CA SER A 13 -18.69 8.35 6.74
C SER A 13 -19.48 9.04 7.83
N PRO A 14 -20.82 9.06 7.76
CA PRO A 14 -21.63 9.46 8.90
C PRO A 14 -21.71 8.27 9.86
N ILE A 15 -21.16 8.45 11.07
CA ILE A 15 -21.42 7.60 12.23
C ILE A 15 -22.41 8.36 13.12
N SER A 16 -23.67 7.93 13.08
CA SER A 16 -24.78 8.21 14.02
C SER A 16 -26.06 7.77 13.29
N ASP A 17 -27.05 7.07 13.81
CA ASP A 17 -27.39 6.63 15.15
C ASP A 17 -28.54 5.61 14.95
N VAL A 18 -28.62 4.62 15.84
CA VAL A 18 -29.86 4.10 16.45
C VAL A 18 -31.12 4.07 15.58
N TYR A 19 -31.51 2.88 15.08
CA TYR A 19 -32.84 2.35 15.38
C TYR A 19 -32.97 0.85 15.11
N LEU A 20 -33.87 0.28 15.88
CA LEU A 20 -34.05 -1.11 16.25
C LEU A 20 -34.98 -1.83 15.25
N ARG A 21 -34.91 -3.18 15.27
CA ARG A 21 -35.96 -4.17 14.92
C ARG A 21 -36.01 -4.64 13.45
N HIS A 22 -35.65 -5.90 13.19
CA HIS A 22 -36.61 -7.03 13.09
C HIS A 22 -35.88 -8.31 12.63
N LEU A 23 -36.11 -9.37 13.41
CA LEU A 23 -35.76 -10.77 13.14
C LEU A 23 -36.53 -11.34 11.93
N THR A 24 -35.93 -12.33 11.27
CA THR A 24 -36.52 -13.29 10.29
C THR A 24 -36.97 -12.66 8.95
N ARG A 25 -36.76 -13.23 7.75
CA ARG A 25 -36.79 -14.63 7.31
C ARG A 25 -36.38 -14.72 5.82
N PHE A 26 -35.99 -15.91 5.36
CA PHE A 26 -35.99 -16.42 3.97
C PHE A 26 -34.95 -15.93 2.96
N CYS A 27 -33.83 -16.67 2.91
CA CYS A 27 -33.15 -16.97 1.65
C CYS A 27 -34.08 -17.82 0.77
N SER A 28 -34.59 -17.26 -0.32
CA SER A 28 -35.10 -18.01 -1.47
C SER A 28 -34.87 -17.20 -2.73
N VAL A 29 -33.76 -17.46 -3.43
CA VAL A 29 -33.63 -17.09 -4.85
C VAL A 29 -32.99 -18.25 -5.62
N HIS A 30 -33.88 -19.01 -6.25
CA HIS A 30 -33.78 -19.64 -7.57
C HIS A 30 -32.42 -20.13 -8.10
N ARG A 31 -32.35 -21.45 -8.34
CA ARG A 31 -31.38 -22.15 -9.20
C ARG A 31 -31.80 -22.00 -10.69
N PRO A 32 -30.92 -21.54 -11.60
CA PRO A 32 -31.03 -21.80 -13.04
C PRO A 32 -30.18 -23.04 -13.48
N PRO A 33 -30.49 -23.65 -14.64
CA PRO A 33 -29.98 -24.94 -15.10
C PRO A 33 -28.59 -24.87 -15.78
N PRO A 34 -27.93 -26.02 -16.04
CA PRO A 34 -26.57 -26.06 -16.60
C PRO A 34 -26.61 -26.07 -18.14
N THR A 35 -25.84 -25.19 -18.78
CA THR A 35 -25.48 -25.34 -20.20
C THR A 35 -24.02 -24.94 -20.44
N HIS A 36 -23.46 -25.60 -21.44
CA HIS A 36 -22.06 -25.86 -21.71
C HIS A 36 -21.23 -24.62 -22.09
N ARG A 37 -19.93 -24.70 -21.77
CA ARG A 37 -18.77 -24.05 -22.42
C ARG A 37 -18.50 -22.56 -22.20
N HIS A 38 -17.20 -22.36 -21.92
CA HIS A 38 -16.40 -21.14 -21.82
C HIS A 38 -16.49 -20.44 -20.47
N SER A 39 -15.55 -20.82 -19.59
CA SER A 39 -15.14 -20.06 -18.41
C SER A 39 -14.70 -18.65 -18.82
N ALA A 40 -15.63 -17.73 -18.94
CA ALA A 40 -15.33 -16.31 -18.79
C ALA A 40 -15.10 -16.10 -17.29
N MET A 41 -13.85 -16.34 -16.87
CA MET A 41 -13.35 -15.85 -15.60
C MET A 41 -13.45 -14.33 -15.69
N PHE A 42 -14.54 -13.76 -15.18
CA PHE A 42 -14.47 -12.42 -14.61
C PHE A 42 -13.54 -12.55 -13.40
N GLU A 43 -12.23 -12.62 -13.67
CA GLU A 43 -11.26 -12.06 -12.77
C GLU A 43 -11.62 -10.58 -12.69
N ALA A 44 -12.49 -10.25 -11.73
CA ALA A 44 -12.21 -9.08 -10.93
C ALA A 44 -10.79 -9.32 -10.42
N ALA A 45 -9.82 -8.88 -11.22
CA ALA A 45 -8.43 -8.86 -10.85
C ALA A 45 -8.44 -8.05 -9.55
N ALA A 46 -8.44 -8.76 -8.44
CA ALA A 46 -7.90 -8.25 -7.22
C ALA A 46 -6.56 -7.70 -7.68
N MET A 47 -6.46 -6.38 -7.84
CA MET A 47 -5.21 -5.68 -7.92
C MET A 47 -4.58 -5.94 -6.56
N SER A 48 -4.07 -7.15 -6.38
CA SER A 48 -3.07 -7.49 -5.42
C SER A 48 -2.01 -6.45 -5.72
N LYS A 49 -1.92 -5.44 -4.86
CA LYS A 49 -0.90 -4.41 -4.91
C LYS A 49 0.40 -5.19 -4.77
N ARG A 50 0.96 -5.65 -5.88
CA ARG A 50 2.17 -6.46 -5.90
C ARG A 50 3.28 -5.54 -5.41
N SER A 51 3.60 -5.66 -4.13
CA SER A 51 4.84 -5.14 -3.59
C SER A 51 5.95 -6.02 -4.13
N TYR A 52 6.95 -5.41 -4.76
CA TYR A 52 8.16 -6.12 -5.18
C TYR A 52 9.27 -5.73 -4.22
N SER A 53 9.74 -6.67 -3.41
CA SER A 53 10.85 -6.45 -2.49
C SER A 53 12.19 -6.77 -3.14
N ASP A 54 13.17 -5.87 -2.99
CA ASP A 54 14.52 -6.02 -3.51
C ASP A 54 15.55 -5.93 -2.38
N GLN A 55 16.38 -6.98 -2.25
CA GLN A 55 17.41 -7.14 -1.21
C GLN A 55 18.84 -7.02 -1.77
N SER A 56 19.00 -6.50 -2.99
CA SER A 56 20.31 -6.39 -3.66
C SER A 56 21.24 -5.36 -3.00
N ILE A 57 20.67 -4.41 -2.25
CA ILE A 57 21.41 -3.35 -1.56
C ILE A 57 21.46 -3.66 -0.07
N LYS A 58 22.67 -3.73 0.50
CA LYS A 58 22.88 -4.05 1.93
C LYS A 58 23.76 -3.04 2.66
N GLY A 59 24.08 -1.92 2.05
CA GLY A 59 24.96 -0.90 2.63
C GLY A 59 24.33 0.48 2.65
N TYR A 60 24.84 1.35 3.53
CA TYR A 60 24.48 2.75 3.64
C TYR A 60 25.67 3.65 3.31
N VAL A 61 25.42 4.75 2.60
CA VAL A 61 26.37 5.85 2.39
C VAL A 61 26.52 6.64 3.69
N THR A 62 25.40 6.92 4.37
CA THR A 62 25.40 7.56 5.69
C THR A 62 24.42 6.85 6.62
N GLU A 63 24.85 6.54 7.85
CA GLU A 63 24.04 5.85 8.87
C GLU A 63 23.08 6.81 9.60
N ARG A 64 22.42 7.72 8.86
CA ARG A 64 21.39 8.59 9.43
C ARG A 64 20.00 8.04 9.17
N THR A 65 19.03 8.44 9.98
CA THR A 65 17.61 8.19 9.71
C THR A 65 17.08 9.22 8.71
N CYS A 66 16.34 8.76 7.69
CA CYS A 66 15.66 9.64 6.75
C CYS A 66 14.39 10.24 7.36
N TRP A 67 14.00 11.42 6.89
CA TRP A 67 12.68 11.99 7.11
C TRP A 67 11.62 11.40 6.17
N TRP A 68 10.37 11.78 6.41
CA TRP A 68 9.27 11.44 5.51
C TRP A 68 9.49 12.01 4.11
N ASN A 69 9.22 11.21 3.07
CA ASN A 69 9.44 11.55 1.65
C ASN A 69 10.89 11.90 1.27
N GLU A 70 11.85 11.69 2.17
CA GLU A 70 13.25 11.89 1.87
C GLU A 70 13.79 10.72 1.03
N ILE A 71 14.75 11.01 0.15
CA ILE A 71 15.37 10.02 -0.74
C ILE A 71 16.23 9.06 0.08
N CYS A 72 15.77 7.82 0.21
CA CYS A 72 16.50 6.73 0.85
C CYS A 72 17.46 6.02 -0.13
N LYS A 73 17.17 6.03 -1.44
CA LYS A 73 18.04 5.45 -2.49
C LYS A 73 17.95 6.26 -3.78
N GLU A 74 19.10 6.58 -4.36
CA GLU A 74 19.19 7.29 -5.65
C GLU A 74 19.21 6.31 -6.82
N GLU A 75 18.87 6.79 -8.01
CA GLU A 75 18.96 6.04 -9.25
C GLU A 75 20.38 5.49 -9.45
N PHE A 76 20.45 4.23 -9.91
CA PHE A 76 21.70 3.49 -10.17
C PHE A 76 22.68 3.29 -9.01
N GLN A 77 22.40 3.83 -7.81
CA GLN A 77 23.22 3.60 -6.63
C GLN A 77 22.96 2.22 -6.03
N ARG A 78 24.04 1.58 -5.56
CA ARG A 78 24.02 0.28 -4.86
C ARG A 78 24.13 0.41 -3.34
N LEU A 79 23.93 1.63 -2.82
CA LEU A 79 23.97 1.97 -1.40
C LEU A 79 22.78 2.86 -1.08
N PHE A 80 22.21 2.68 0.11
CA PHE A 80 21.18 3.56 0.65
C PHE A 80 21.79 4.86 1.15
N ARG A 81 21.14 6.01 0.96
CA ARG A 81 21.61 7.25 1.55
C ARG A 81 21.40 7.29 3.06
N CYS A 82 20.26 6.80 3.52
CA CYS A 82 19.84 6.83 4.91
C CYS A 82 18.85 5.68 5.20
N LYS A 83 18.61 5.41 6.48
CA LYS A 83 17.68 4.38 6.96
C LYS A 83 16.29 4.96 7.15
N CYS A 84 15.27 4.38 6.54
CA CYS A 84 13.89 4.74 6.84
C CYS A 84 13.53 4.31 8.28
N PRO A 85 12.68 5.07 8.98
CA PRO A 85 12.21 4.70 10.31
C PRO A 85 11.36 3.41 10.27
N SER A 86 11.20 2.72 11.41
CA SER A 86 10.53 1.41 11.48
C SER A 86 9.09 1.37 10.95
N TRP A 87 8.43 2.52 10.86
CA TRP A 87 7.05 2.67 10.37
C TRP A 87 6.98 3.02 8.87
N SER A 88 8.11 3.03 8.16
CA SER A 88 8.20 3.46 6.76
C SER A 88 9.05 2.52 5.90
N TYR A 89 8.72 2.49 4.62
CA TYR A 89 9.36 1.73 3.56
C TYR A 89 10.13 2.63 2.61
N CYS A 90 11.28 2.15 2.15
CA CYS A 90 12.01 2.78 1.05
C CYS A 90 11.36 2.39 -0.28
N ARG A 91 10.42 3.21 -0.75
CA ARG A 91 9.57 2.90 -1.91
C ARG A 91 10.03 3.65 -3.16
N SER A 92 10.14 2.96 -4.29
CA SER A 92 10.25 3.56 -5.62
C SER A 92 9.08 3.18 -6.55
N PRO A 93 8.82 3.98 -7.60
CA PRO A 93 7.92 3.60 -8.69
C PRO A 93 8.40 2.37 -9.49
N GLY A 94 9.71 2.08 -9.45
CA GLY A 94 10.34 0.95 -10.12
C GLY A 94 11.84 0.86 -9.80
N LYS A 95 12.50 -0.17 -10.33
CA LYS A 95 13.91 -0.51 -10.04
C LYS A 95 14.91 0.60 -10.36
N TYR A 96 14.67 1.36 -11.42
CA TYR A 96 15.62 2.36 -11.93
C TYR A 96 15.36 3.78 -11.40
N TYR A 97 14.37 3.96 -10.54
CA TYR A 97 14.00 5.26 -10.00
C TYR A 97 14.59 5.50 -8.61
N ASN A 98 14.52 6.76 -8.19
CA ASN A 98 14.74 7.14 -6.80
C ASN A 98 13.68 6.51 -5.91
N ALA A 99 14.10 6.09 -4.72
CA ALA A 99 13.21 5.61 -3.68
C ALA A 99 13.15 6.62 -2.53
N VAL A 100 11.96 6.76 -1.95
CA VAL A 100 11.69 7.67 -0.83
C VAL A 100 11.05 6.92 0.33
N CYS A 101 11.25 7.42 1.56
CA CYS A 101 10.56 6.85 2.71
C CYS A 101 9.06 7.18 2.67
N SER A 102 8.22 6.15 2.55
CA SER A 102 6.75 6.22 2.51
C SER A 102 6.12 5.19 3.47
N MET A 103 4.88 5.38 3.90
CA MET A 103 4.09 4.43 4.71
C MET A 103 3.33 3.44 3.80
N THR A 104 3.42 3.65 2.48
CA THR A 104 2.70 2.81 1.53
C THR A 104 3.58 1.64 1.12
N GLU A 105 3.13 0.43 1.43
CA GLU A 105 3.81 -0.82 1.07
C GLU A 105 3.67 -1.18 -0.43
N THR A 106 2.97 -0.36 -1.21
CA THR A 106 2.72 -0.66 -2.63
C THR A 106 3.84 -0.17 -3.54
N GLY A 107 4.15 -0.95 -4.58
CA GLY A 107 5.17 -0.61 -5.57
C GLY A 107 6.47 -1.38 -5.37
N TYR A 108 7.59 -0.77 -5.75
CA TYR A 108 8.90 -1.38 -5.59
C TYR A 108 9.45 -0.98 -4.22
N ILE A 109 9.66 -1.96 -3.35
CA ILE A 109 10.14 -1.78 -1.99
C ILE A 109 11.59 -2.22 -1.93
N TRP A 110 12.45 -1.32 -1.49
CA TRP A 110 13.84 -1.63 -1.24
C TRP A 110 14.00 -2.08 0.21
N ASP A 111 14.29 -3.37 0.40
CA ASP A 111 14.45 -3.96 1.72
C ASP A 111 15.75 -3.44 2.36
N GLN A 112 15.60 -2.71 3.45
CA GLN A 112 16.72 -2.11 4.14
C GLN A 112 17.28 -3.09 5.19
N PRO A 113 18.61 -3.30 5.24
CA PRO A 113 19.19 -4.13 6.28
C PRO A 113 18.90 -3.52 7.66
N ASN A 114 18.41 -4.36 8.58
CA ASN A 114 17.96 -3.94 9.93
C ASN A 114 16.69 -3.06 9.96
N SER A 115 15.87 -3.01 8.91
CA SER A 115 14.48 -2.56 9.06
C SER A 115 13.72 -3.61 9.88
N GLN A 116 12.94 -3.15 10.87
CA GLN A 116 12.06 -4.05 11.63
C GLN A 116 10.96 -4.65 10.75
N TRP A 117 10.66 -3.98 9.63
CA TRP A 117 9.90 -4.56 8.55
C TRP A 117 10.75 -5.56 7.78
N ARG A 118 10.56 -6.85 8.08
CA ARG A 118 10.78 -7.93 7.13
C ARG A 118 9.40 -8.27 6.59
N GLY A 119 9.13 -7.89 5.33
CA GLY A 119 7.91 -8.30 4.65
C GLY A 119 7.70 -9.81 4.84
N GLN A 120 6.53 -10.16 5.37
CA GLN A 120 6.07 -11.55 5.49
C GLN A 120 5.57 -12.05 4.14
#